data_AF-A0A1I2HDJ7-F1
#
_entry.id   AF-A0A1I2HDJ7-F1
#
_cell.length_a   1.000
_cell.length_b   1.000
_cell.length_c   1.000
_cell.angle_alpha   90.00
_cell.angle_beta   90.00
_cell.angle_gamma   90.00
#
_symmetry.space_group_name_H-M   'P 1'
#
loop_
_entity.id
_entity.type
_entity.pdbx_description
1 polymer ?
#
loop_
_entity_poly.entity_id
_entity_poly.type
_entity_poly.pdbx_seq_one_letter_code
_entity_poly.pdbx_strand_id
1 'polypeptide(L)'
;MIPASITNAANSKPEDLFKKKFPKEKISVSKSGDLNNDKKAEHFILAESGNFYFINTKGAIELITTGIISDEDFASPTIQIFSVTKTEKHVAVAYEYFPSNTRMEVFRLKKASLESVLDIMGDQGVTINKKGQVTQLWKKYNNEGWSLAAAVYTWNSKTATYKGSGQLP
;
A
#
# COMPACT_ATOMS: atom_id res chain seq x y z
N MET A 1 -9.87 -14.21 -48.40
CA MET A 1 -9.80 -14.39 -46.93
C MET A 1 -8.41 -13.98 -46.49
N ILE A 2 -8.28 -12.87 -45.76
CA ILE A 2 -6.99 -12.42 -45.22
C ILE A 2 -6.84 -13.11 -43.85
N PRO A 3 -5.74 -13.85 -43.59
CA PRO A 3 -5.56 -14.45 -42.28
C PRO A 3 -5.38 -13.35 -41.24
N ALA A 4 -6.19 -13.40 -40.18
CA ALA A 4 -6.04 -12.53 -39.04
C ALA A 4 -4.68 -12.79 -38.39
N SER A 5 -3.84 -11.75 -38.33
CA SER A 5 -2.62 -11.76 -37.56
C SER A 5 -2.97 -11.99 -36.09
N ILE A 6 -2.66 -13.18 -35.60
CA ILE A 6 -2.63 -13.51 -34.18
C ILE A 6 -1.48 -12.70 -33.58
N THR A 7 -1.78 -11.51 -33.09
CA THR A 7 -0.86 -10.75 -32.25
C THR A 7 -0.67 -11.55 -30.97
N ASN A 8 0.46 -12.26 -30.88
CA ASN A 8 0.96 -12.77 -29.61
C ASN A 8 1.04 -11.57 -28.66
N ALA A 9 0.14 -11.51 -27.68
CA ALA A 9 0.24 -10.56 -26.59
C ALA A 9 1.57 -10.87 -25.89
N ALA A 10 2.59 -10.07 -26.20
CA ALA A 10 3.90 -10.20 -25.60
C ALA A 10 3.71 -10.17 -24.09
N ASN A 11 4.24 -11.21 -23.44
CA ASN A 11 4.27 -11.40 -21.98
C ASN A 11 5.21 -10.35 -21.35
N SER A 12 4.91 -9.08 -21.58
CA SER A 12 5.71 -7.94 -21.15
C SER A 12 5.67 -7.84 -19.64
N LYS A 13 6.84 -7.71 -19.02
CA LYS A 13 6.93 -7.60 -17.57
C LYS A 13 6.23 -6.30 -17.14
N PRO A 14 5.51 -6.29 -16.00
CA PRO A 14 4.77 -5.10 -15.58
C PRO A 14 5.63 -3.84 -15.43
N GLU A 15 6.90 -3.98 -15.07
CA GLU A 15 7.86 -2.86 -15.04
C GLU A 15 8.18 -2.30 -16.44
N ASP A 16 8.21 -3.15 -17.47
CA ASP A 16 8.44 -2.71 -18.85
C ASP A 16 7.21 -1.95 -19.38
N LEU A 17 6.01 -2.45 -19.05
CA LEU A 17 4.76 -1.74 -19.32
C LEU A 17 4.75 -0.37 -18.63
N PHE A 18 5.18 -0.33 -17.37
CA PHE A 18 5.30 0.91 -16.60
C PHE A 18 6.28 1.89 -17.24
N LYS A 19 7.52 1.48 -17.51
CA LYS A 19 8.56 2.31 -18.13
C LYS A 19 8.15 2.82 -19.50
N LYS A 20 7.39 2.04 -20.27
CA LYS A 20 6.85 2.47 -21.56
C LYS A 20 5.80 3.58 -21.41
N LYS A 21 4.90 3.46 -20.42
CA LYS A 21 3.82 4.45 -20.19
C LYS A 21 4.34 5.71 -19.47
N PHE A 22 5.29 5.54 -18.56
CA PHE A 22 5.85 6.59 -17.70
C PHE A 22 7.38 6.61 -17.79
N PRO A 23 7.97 6.95 -18.95
CA PRO A 23 9.43 6.88 -19.16
C PRO A 23 10.25 7.86 -18.30
N LYS A 24 9.59 8.84 -17.69
CA LYS A 24 10.22 9.82 -16.78
C LYS A 24 10.15 9.41 -15.31
N GLU A 25 9.31 8.42 -14.97
CA GLU A 25 9.22 7.92 -13.61
C GLU A 25 10.36 6.92 -13.36
N LYS A 26 11.03 7.07 -12.23
CA LYS A 26 12.04 6.12 -11.75
C LYS A 26 11.40 5.24 -10.67
N ILE A 27 11.51 3.92 -10.82
CA ILE A 27 10.96 2.98 -9.86
C ILE A 27 11.88 2.95 -8.63
N SER A 28 11.31 3.28 -7.46
CA SER A 28 11.99 3.16 -6.17
C SER A 28 11.72 1.79 -5.55
N VAL A 29 10.46 1.35 -5.53
CA VAL A 29 10.04 0.04 -5.00
C VAL A 29 9.09 -0.62 -5.98
N SER A 30 9.29 -1.92 -6.23
CA SER A 30 8.41 -2.77 -7.05
C SER A 30 8.06 -4.02 -6.25
N LYS A 31 6.77 -4.32 -6.12
CA LYS A 31 6.28 -5.56 -5.51
C LYS A 31 5.12 -6.14 -6.30
N SER A 32 4.90 -7.44 -6.12
CA SER A 32 3.75 -8.13 -6.66
C SER A 32 3.14 -9.07 -5.63
N GLY A 33 1.85 -9.34 -5.81
CA GLY A 33 1.14 -10.28 -4.96
C GLY A 33 -0.28 -10.49 -5.44
N ASP A 34 -0.79 -11.71 -5.23
CA ASP A 34 -2.19 -12.06 -5.43
C ASP A 34 -3.01 -11.57 -4.21
N LEU A 35 -3.79 -10.51 -4.42
CA LEU A 35 -4.57 -9.86 -3.35
C LEU A 35 -5.90 -10.56 -3.05
N ASN A 36 -6.48 -11.28 -4.01
CA ASN A 36 -7.84 -11.84 -3.91
C ASN A 36 -7.87 -13.39 -3.97
N ASN A 37 -6.69 -14.03 -3.95
CA ASN A 37 -6.48 -15.46 -4.03
C ASN A 37 -6.99 -16.10 -5.33
N ASP A 38 -6.94 -15.38 -6.46
CA ASP A 38 -7.33 -15.86 -7.79
C ASP A 38 -6.18 -16.50 -8.59
N LYS A 39 -5.00 -16.62 -7.97
CA LYS A 39 -3.74 -17.13 -8.52
C LYS A 39 -3.10 -16.24 -9.57
N LYS A 40 -3.51 -14.97 -9.67
CA LYS A 40 -2.87 -13.97 -10.52
C LYS A 40 -2.31 -12.87 -9.64
N ALA A 41 -1.07 -12.48 -9.90
CA ALA A 41 -0.45 -11.42 -9.15
C ALA A 41 -0.80 -10.07 -9.75
N GLU A 42 -1.24 -9.13 -8.91
CA GLU A 42 -1.18 -7.71 -9.20
C GLU A 42 0.23 -7.18 -8.93
N HIS A 43 0.55 -6.03 -9.51
CA HIS A 43 1.84 -5.36 -9.34
C HIS A 43 1.66 -3.94 -8.80
N PHE A 44 2.59 -3.54 -7.94
CA PHE A 44 2.58 -2.27 -7.24
C PHE A 44 3.94 -1.62 -7.43
N ILE A 45 3.93 -0.36 -7.85
CA ILE A 45 5.14 0.42 -8.09
C ILE A 45 5.04 1.69 -7.27
N LEU A 46 6.07 1.96 -6.49
CA LEU A 46 6.32 3.26 -5.93
C LEU A 46 7.47 3.91 -6.70
N ALA A 47 7.23 5.09 -7.24
CA ALA A 47 8.24 5.87 -7.93
C ALA A 47 9.01 6.80 -6.97
N GLU A 48 10.23 7.20 -7.34
CA GLU A 48 11.03 8.19 -6.59
C GLU A 48 10.31 9.55 -6.45
N SER A 49 9.37 9.85 -7.34
CA SER A 49 8.49 11.04 -7.27
C SER A 49 7.44 10.97 -6.16
N GLY A 50 7.33 9.84 -5.45
CA GLY A 50 6.29 9.60 -4.46
C GLY A 50 4.95 9.16 -5.03
N ASN A 51 4.90 8.86 -6.34
CA ASN A 51 3.70 8.35 -6.99
C ASN A 51 3.57 6.83 -6.78
N PHE A 52 2.42 6.40 -6.26
CA PHE A 52 2.10 4.99 -6.06
C PHE A 52 1.13 4.50 -7.14
N TYR A 53 1.55 3.48 -7.88
CA TYR A 53 0.84 2.92 -9.01
C TYR A 53 0.44 1.47 -8.75
N PHE A 54 -0.72 1.13 -9.32
CA PHE A 54 -1.25 -0.21 -9.38
C PHE A 54 -1.28 -0.68 -10.84
N ILE A 55 -0.85 -1.92 -11.06
CA ILE A 55 -0.96 -2.60 -12.36
C ILE A 55 -1.75 -3.87 -12.15
N ASN A 56 -2.95 -3.91 -12.75
CA ASN A 56 -3.81 -5.08 -12.62
C ASN A 56 -3.33 -6.25 -13.49
N THR A 57 -3.97 -7.40 -13.33
CA THR A 57 -3.65 -8.65 -14.02
C THR A 57 -3.84 -8.60 -15.55
N LYS A 58 -4.46 -7.53 -16.08
CA LYS A 58 -4.62 -7.27 -17.53
C LYS A 58 -3.58 -6.27 -18.06
N GLY A 59 -2.66 -5.79 -17.22
CA GLY A 59 -1.63 -4.81 -17.58
C GLY A 59 -2.15 -3.36 -17.61
N ALA A 60 -3.35 -3.09 -17.11
CA ALA A 60 -3.82 -1.71 -16.97
C ALA A 60 -3.13 -1.05 -15.79
N ILE A 61 -2.54 0.13 -16.03
CA ILE A 61 -1.77 0.89 -15.03
C ILE A 61 -2.58 2.10 -14.57
N GLU A 62 -2.77 2.20 -13.26
CA GLU A 62 -3.50 3.25 -12.56
C GLU A 62 -2.60 3.95 -11.54
N LEU A 63 -2.69 5.28 -11.47
CA LEU A 63 -2.10 6.07 -10.38
C LEU A 63 -3.09 6.07 -9.21
N ILE A 64 -2.66 5.60 -8.04
CA ILE A 64 -3.53 5.40 -6.88
C ILE A 64 -3.44 6.57 -5.90
N THR A 65 -2.21 6.98 -5.56
CA THR A 65 -1.96 8.14 -4.70
C THR A 65 -0.60 8.75 -5.01
N THR A 66 -0.36 9.95 -4.50
CA THR A 66 0.86 10.74 -4.72
C THR A 66 1.37 11.28 -3.38
N GLY A 67 2.63 11.69 -3.31
CA GLY A 67 3.20 12.28 -2.09
C GLY A 67 3.62 11.24 -1.04
N ILE A 68 3.85 9.99 -1.46
CA ILE A 68 4.43 8.94 -0.63
C ILE A 68 5.96 9.13 -0.63
N ILE A 69 6.42 10.13 0.12
CA ILE A 69 7.81 10.55 0.21
C ILE A 69 8.18 10.64 1.69
N SER A 70 9.32 10.07 2.06
CA SER A 70 9.88 10.32 3.40
C SER A 70 10.73 11.58 3.37
N ASP A 71 10.74 12.33 4.47
CA ASP A 71 11.66 13.46 4.62
C ASP A 71 13.13 12.98 4.56
N GLU A 72 14.02 13.91 4.25
CA GLU A 72 15.48 13.67 4.27
C GLU A 72 15.89 13.09 5.65
N ASP A 73 16.88 12.20 5.64
CA ASP A 73 17.37 11.43 6.80
C ASP A 73 16.47 10.31 7.34
N PHE A 74 15.26 10.12 6.83
CA PHE A 74 14.43 8.95 7.16
C PHE A 74 14.57 7.80 6.16
N ALA A 75 14.08 6.62 6.55
CA ALA A 75 14.06 5.46 5.66
C ALA A 75 13.15 5.72 4.44
N SER A 76 13.57 5.21 3.29
CA SER A 76 12.76 5.29 2.07
C SER A 76 11.39 4.63 2.27
N PRO A 77 10.32 5.17 1.66
CA PRO A 77 9.00 4.57 1.79
C PRO A 77 8.95 3.11 1.33
N THR A 78 8.04 2.34 1.93
CA THR A 78 7.97 0.89 1.72
C THR A 78 6.62 0.44 1.20
N ILE A 79 6.60 -0.70 0.48
CA ILE A 79 5.39 -1.43 0.11
C ILE A 79 5.34 -2.74 0.91
N GLN A 80 4.22 -2.99 1.60
CA GLN A 80 3.96 -4.22 2.35
C GLN A 80 2.67 -4.86 1.85
N ILE A 81 2.69 -6.17 1.59
CA ILE A 81 1.50 -6.96 1.25
C ILE A 81 1.25 -7.92 2.39
N PHE A 82 0.03 -7.94 2.92
CA PHE A 82 -0.28 -8.73 4.12
C PHE A 82 -1.70 -9.29 4.07
N SER A 83 -1.85 -10.49 4.61
CA SER A 83 -3.15 -11.16 4.68
C SER A 83 -4.01 -10.57 5.79
N VAL A 84 -5.26 -10.23 5.47
CA VAL A 84 -6.29 -9.83 6.45
C VAL A 84 -7.35 -10.91 6.64
N THR A 85 -7.50 -11.80 5.67
CA THR A 85 -8.22 -13.06 5.79
C THR A 85 -7.45 -14.17 5.05
N LYS A 86 -8.01 -15.38 4.96
CA LYS A 86 -7.43 -16.46 4.16
C LYS A 86 -7.47 -16.19 2.65
N THR A 87 -8.39 -15.33 2.19
CA THR A 87 -8.67 -15.08 0.77
C THR A 87 -8.51 -13.61 0.38
N GLU A 88 -8.12 -12.75 1.33
CA GLU A 88 -7.98 -11.31 1.11
C GLU A 88 -6.67 -10.83 1.72
N LYS A 89 -5.88 -10.17 0.88
CA LYS A 89 -4.69 -9.42 1.28
C LYS A 89 -4.89 -7.96 0.95
N HIS A 90 -4.26 -7.11 1.76
CA HIS A 90 -4.17 -5.69 1.50
C HIS A 90 -2.72 -5.33 1.14
N VAL A 91 -2.57 -4.17 0.51
CA VAL A 91 -1.28 -3.54 0.28
C VAL A 91 -1.21 -2.26 1.10
N ALA A 92 -0.11 -2.05 1.81
CA ALA A 92 0.18 -0.83 2.54
C ALA A 92 1.40 -0.13 1.95
N VAL A 93 1.34 1.19 1.90
CA VAL A 93 2.51 2.06 1.74
C VAL A 93 2.79 2.76 3.06
N ALA A 94 4.05 2.87 3.44
CA ALA A 94 4.45 3.56 4.67
C ALA A 94 5.66 4.45 4.42
N TYR A 95 5.67 5.64 5.01
CA TYR A 95 6.68 6.67 4.85
C TYR A 95 6.80 7.53 6.12
N GLU A 96 7.91 8.24 6.27
CA GLU A 96 8.29 8.91 7.51
C GLU A 96 8.58 10.40 7.30
N TYR A 97 8.15 11.27 8.20
CA TYR A 97 8.39 12.72 8.11
C TYR A 97 8.62 13.36 9.48
N PHE A 98 9.22 14.54 9.50
CA PHE A 98 9.53 15.27 10.73
C PHE A 98 8.26 15.64 11.53
N PRO A 99 8.30 15.63 12.87
CA PRO A 99 9.41 15.26 13.74
C PRO A 99 9.38 13.76 14.12
N SER A 100 9.61 12.86 13.15
CA SER A 100 9.67 11.39 13.30
C SER A 100 8.30 10.70 13.40
N ASN A 101 7.34 11.14 12.60
CA ASN A 101 6.05 10.46 12.41
C ASN A 101 6.17 9.39 11.31
N THR A 102 5.43 8.29 11.47
CA THR A 102 5.21 7.32 10.39
C THR A 102 3.77 7.43 9.93
N ARG A 103 3.55 7.63 8.63
CA ARG A 103 2.22 7.52 8.02
C ARG A 103 2.11 6.23 7.22
N MET A 104 0.93 5.63 7.26
CA MET A 104 0.62 4.41 6.54
C MET A 104 -0.75 4.52 5.88
N GLU A 105 -0.79 4.29 4.58
CA GLU A 105 -2.02 4.15 3.80
C GLU A 105 -2.18 2.68 3.39
N VAL A 106 -3.37 2.12 3.57
CA VAL A 106 -3.71 0.74 3.27
C VAL A 106 -4.80 0.70 2.23
N PHE A 107 -4.61 -0.15 1.21
CA PHE A 107 -5.52 -0.32 0.10
C PHE A 107 -5.98 -1.77 -0.02
N ARG A 108 -7.23 -1.95 -0.44
CA ARG A 108 -7.80 -3.23 -0.84
C ARG A 108 -8.07 -3.29 -2.33
N LEU A 109 -8.04 -4.48 -2.92
CA LEU A 109 -8.55 -4.68 -4.27
C LEU A 109 -10.08 -4.68 -4.27
N LYS A 110 -10.70 -3.86 -5.12
CA LYS A 110 -12.15 -3.83 -5.35
C LYS A 110 -12.44 -3.53 -6.81
N LYS A 111 -13.22 -4.39 -7.47
CA LYS A 111 -13.65 -4.24 -8.87
C LYS A 111 -12.48 -3.89 -9.83
N ALA A 112 -11.33 -4.57 -9.65
CA ALA A 112 -10.10 -4.41 -10.45
C ALA A 112 -9.33 -3.08 -10.30
N SER A 113 -9.56 -2.33 -9.23
CA SER A 113 -8.77 -1.17 -8.80
C SER A 113 -8.49 -1.24 -7.28
N LEU A 114 -7.63 -0.36 -6.77
CA LEU A 114 -7.36 -0.24 -5.34
C LEU A 114 -8.24 0.83 -4.69
N GLU A 115 -8.86 0.49 -3.57
CA GLU A 115 -9.63 1.41 -2.72
C GLU A 115 -8.88 1.60 -1.40
N SER A 116 -8.66 2.86 -0.98
CA SER A 116 -8.10 3.17 0.33
C SER A 116 -9.08 2.79 1.44
N VAL A 117 -8.58 2.08 2.46
CA VAL A 117 -9.39 1.53 3.56
C VAL A 117 -8.85 1.85 4.94
N LEU A 118 -7.65 2.40 5.04
CA LEU A 118 -7.07 2.92 6.28
C LEU A 118 -5.99 3.95 5.92
N ASP A 119 -6.00 5.09 6.59
CA ASP A 119 -4.95 6.10 6.53
C ASP A 119 -4.71 6.60 7.96
N ILE A 120 -3.51 6.35 8.48
CA ILE A 120 -3.17 6.63 9.88
C ILE A 120 -1.74 7.13 9.99
N MET A 121 -1.49 7.94 11.03
CA MET A 121 -0.17 8.47 11.38
C MET A 121 0.14 8.12 12.84
N GLY A 122 1.27 7.47 13.10
CA GLY A 122 1.77 7.26 14.46
C GLY A 122 2.93 8.19 14.75
N ASP A 123 2.89 8.91 15.88
CA ASP A 123 4.01 9.75 16.34
C ASP A 123 5.25 8.93 16.70
N GLN A 124 5.07 7.65 17.03
CA GLN A 124 6.13 6.72 17.43
C GLN A 124 6.22 5.51 16.49
N GLY A 125 5.42 5.50 15.44
CA GLY A 125 5.45 4.47 14.41
C GLY A 125 4.11 3.82 14.13
N VAL A 126 4.06 3.14 12.98
CA VAL A 126 2.95 2.29 12.57
C VAL A 126 3.52 0.94 12.12
N THR A 127 2.95 -0.16 12.62
CA THR A 127 3.44 -1.52 12.31
C THR A 127 2.31 -2.44 11.89
N ILE A 128 2.64 -3.46 11.09
CA ILE A 128 1.71 -4.51 10.68
C ILE A 128 2.21 -5.83 11.23
N ASN A 129 1.38 -6.54 11.99
CA ASN A 129 1.74 -7.85 12.51
C ASN A 129 1.41 -8.99 11.53
N LYS A 130 1.87 -10.21 11.83
CA LYS A 130 1.64 -11.40 10.99
C LYS A 130 0.16 -11.80 10.83
N LYS A 131 -0.75 -11.26 11.66
CA LYS A 131 -2.19 -11.47 11.58
C LYS A 131 -2.90 -10.37 10.77
N GLY A 132 -2.14 -9.45 10.17
CA GLY A 132 -2.67 -8.32 9.41
C GLY A 132 -3.33 -7.24 10.26
N GLN A 133 -3.04 -7.20 11.57
CA GLN A 133 -3.46 -6.09 12.43
C GLN A 133 -2.46 -4.95 12.31
N VAL A 134 -2.98 -3.74 12.17
CA VAL A 134 -2.17 -2.52 12.07
C VAL A 134 -2.17 -1.84 13.44
N THR A 135 -0.99 -1.59 14.00
CA THR A 135 -0.80 -0.92 15.29
C THR A 135 -0.23 0.46 15.06
N GLN A 136 -0.95 1.49 15.53
CA GLN A 136 -0.51 2.88 15.56
C GLN A 136 -0.01 3.20 16.97
N LEU A 137 1.23 3.68 17.07
CA LEU A 137 1.84 4.14 18.31
C LEU A 137 1.90 5.67 18.29
N TRP A 138 1.32 6.31 19.31
CA TRP A 138 1.20 7.77 19.37
C TRP A 138 1.44 8.31 20.79
N LYS A 139 1.75 9.60 20.88
CA LYS A 139 2.04 10.30 22.12
C LYS A 139 0.74 10.85 22.71
N LYS A 140 0.26 10.23 23.79
CA LYS A 140 -0.86 10.77 24.55
C LYS A 140 -0.35 11.77 25.58
N TYR A 141 -0.53 13.05 25.30
CA TYR A 141 -0.10 14.14 26.18
C TYR A 141 -0.90 14.18 27.49
N ASN A 142 -0.21 14.51 28.58
CA ASN A 142 -0.74 14.63 29.93
C ASN A 142 0.07 15.68 30.72
N ASN A 143 -0.25 15.89 32.01
CA ASN A 143 0.39 16.91 32.84
C ASN A 143 1.91 16.71 33.06
N GLU A 144 2.44 15.50 32.80
CA GLU A 144 3.85 15.13 32.98
C GLU A 144 4.61 15.05 31.64
N GLY A 145 3.99 15.48 30.54
CA GLY A 145 4.53 15.36 29.18
C GLY A 145 3.65 14.46 28.32
N TRP A 146 4.10 13.25 28.03
CA TRP A 146 3.32 12.26 27.27
C TRP A 146 3.59 10.83 27.73
N SER A 147 2.58 9.97 27.54
CA SER A 147 2.68 8.52 27.69
C SER A 147 2.45 7.84 26.34
N LEU A 148 3.16 6.74 26.07
CA LEU A 148 2.93 5.95 24.86
C LEU A 148 1.52 5.37 24.86
N ALA A 149 0.76 5.64 23.81
CA ALA A 149 -0.56 5.08 23.56
C ALA A 149 -0.56 4.23 22.29
N ALA A 150 -1.46 3.25 22.24
CA ALA A 150 -1.58 2.33 21.11
C ALA A 150 -3.02 2.16 20.66
N ALA A 151 -3.25 2.35 19.37
CA ALA A 151 -4.47 1.95 18.68
C ALA A 151 -4.19 0.71 17.82
N VAL A 152 -5.10 -0.26 17.84
CA VAL A 152 -5.02 -1.47 17.02
C VAL A 152 -6.21 -1.52 16.07
N TYR A 153 -5.91 -1.56 14.77
CA TYR A 153 -6.88 -1.64 13.69
C TYR A 153 -6.92 -3.06 13.14
N THR A 154 -8.09 -3.69 13.20
CA THR A 154 -8.32 -5.04 12.68
C THR A 154 -9.37 -5.00 11.58
N TRP A 155 -9.12 -5.68 10.46
CA TRP A 155 -10.05 -5.76 9.35
C TRP A 155 -11.32 -6.51 9.73
N ASN A 156 -12.48 -5.91 9.44
CA ASN A 156 -13.77 -6.56 9.53
C ASN A 156 -14.30 -6.84 8.12
N SER A 157 -14.19 -8.09 7.69
CA SER A 157 -14.62 -8.52 6.35
C SER A 157 -16.13 -8.40 6.11
N LYS A 158 -16.95 -8.39 7.16
CA LYS A 158 -18.41 -8.23 7.03
C LYS A 158 -18.80 -6.80 6.66
N THR A 159 -18.11 -5.83 7.24
CA THR A 159 -18.36 -4.40 7.00
C THR A 159 -17.42 -3.79 5.97
N ALA A 160 -16.42 -4.55 5.50
CA ALA A 160 -15.40 -4.06 4.58
C ALA A 160 -14.64 -2.83 5.12
N THR A 161 -14.38 -2.80 6.44
CA THR A 161 -13.72 -1.68 7.11
C THR A 161 -12.76 -2.16 8.19
N TYR A 162 -11.75 -1.34 8.49
CA TYR A 162 -10.95 -1.52 9.70
C TYR A 162 -11.72 -1.03 10.93
N LYS A 163 -11.70 -1.83 12.00
CA LYS A 163 -12.22 -1.44 13.32
C LYS A 163 -11.06 -1.15 14.26
N GLY A 164 -11.01 0.08 14.77
CA GLY A 164 -10.06 0.50 15.80
C GLY A 164 -10.44 0.00 17.20
N SER A 165 -9.44 -0.23 18.03
CA SER A 165 -9.54 -0.59 19.45
C SER A 165 -8.32 -0.09 20.21
N GLY A 166 -8.36 -0.11 21.55
CA GLY A 166 -7.30 0.43 22.40
C GLY A 166 -7.48 1.92 22.65
N GLN A 167 -6.38 2.68 22.67
CA GLN A 167 -6.39 4.13 22.84
C GLN A 167 -6.34 4.78 21.46
N LEU A 168 -7.52 5.11 20.92
CA LEU A 168 -7.63 5.85 19.67
C LEU A 168 -7.17 7.31 19.87
N PRO A 169 -6.44 7.91 18.91
CA PRO A 169 -6.09 9.32 18.93
C PRO A 169 -7.31 10.23 18.80
#